data_AF-A0A9X7E470-F1
#
_entry.id   AF-A0A9X7E470-F1
#
_cell.length_a   1.000
_cell.length_b   1.000
_cell.length_c   1.000
_cell.angle_alpha   90.00
_cell.angle_beta   90.00
_cell.angle_gamma   90.00
#
_symmetry.space_group_name_H-M   'P 1'
#
loop_
_entity.id
_entity.type
_entity.pdbx_description
1 polymer ?
#
loop_
_entity_poly.entity_id
_entity_poly.type
_entity_poly.pdbx_seq_one_letter_code
_entity_poly.pdbx_strand_id
1 'polypeptide(L)'
;MYNLILKDFRLQKLMILFYLLGICFFIGTFGSFGFIVVLVAGSYMINLHYYDEKNNSHKFINSLPYSRNKIIMSKYIGTVLFTILVVLFSLLIQAVIQVASPNYGVEIETPQTIMVSVLTVMLFTSIYLPFFYRFTNKYLMAAVTIIFPVCVVLWKPLEAYVHITDLVYSVTTQFTINQLIALASIVTMLIFIGSYFLTVRIYKRTDF
;
A
#
# COMPACT_ATOMS: atom_id res chain seq x y z
N MET A 1 -8.34 -19.61 5.72
CA MET A 1 -7.90 -18.24 5.36
C MET A 1 -6.44 -18.22 4.98
N TYR A 2 -5.56 -18.89 5.73
CA TYR A 2 -4.15 -19.04 5.36
C TYR A 2 -3.92 -19.48 3.90
N ASN A 3 -4.66 -20.47 3.41
CA ASN A 3 -4.56 -20.94 2.03
C ASN A 3 -4.89 -19.87 0.97
N LEU A 4 -5.76 -18.90 1.27
CA LEU A 4 -6.07 -17.79 0.35
C LEU A 4 -4.88 -16.84 0.25
N ILE A 5 -4.30 -16.46 1.39
CA ILE A 5 -3.12 -15.60 1.44
C ILE A 5 -1.95 -16.29 0.74
N LEU A 6 -1.74 -17.58 1.01
CA LEU A 6 -0.64 -18.35 0.43
C LEU A 6 -0.80 -18.54 -1.09
N LYS A 7 -2.03 -18.68 -1.60
CA LYS A 7 -2.33 -18.64 -3.04
C LYS A 7 -1.87 -17.30 -3.63
N ASP A 8 -2.23 -16.20 -3.00
CA ASP A 8 -1.91 -14.85 -3.49
C ASP A 8 -0.40 -14.59 -3.54
N PHE A 9 0.34 -15.02 -2.51
CA PHE A 9 1.82 -14.97 -2.51
C PHE A 9 2.44 -15.84 -3.61
N ARG A 10 1.88 -17.04 -3.86
CA ARG A 10 2.36 -17.93 -4.93
C ARG A 10 2.13 -17.33 -6.33
N LEU A 11 0.97 -16.71 -6.55
CA LEU A 11 0.66 -16.07 -7.83
C LEU A 11 1.61 -14.92 -8.16
N GLN A 12 2.08 -14.20 -7.14
CA GLN A 12 2.99 -13.08 -7.32
C GLN A 12 4.48 -13.43 -7.22
N LYS A 13 4.86 -14.71 -7.09
CA LYS A 13 6.27 -15.13 -6.89
C LYS A 13 7.23 -14.54 -7.93
N LEU A 14 6.83 -14.47 -9.19
CA LEU A 14 7.66 -13.87 -10.26
C LEU A 14 7.78 -12.35 -10.11
N MET A 15 6.72 -11.67 -9.69
CA MET A 15 6.73 -10.23 -9.43
C MET A 15 7.51 -9.86 -8.17
N ILE A 16 7.62 -10.77 -7.19
CA ILE A 16 8.45 -10.54 -6.00
C ILE A 16 9.88 -10.20 -6.40
N LEU A 17 10.48 -10.91 -7.37
CA LEU A 17 11.83 -10.60 -7.83
C LEU A 17 11.94 -9.16 -8.38
N PHE A 18 10.94 -8.72 -9.15
CA PHE A 18 10.88 -7.35 -9.67
C PHE A 18 10.71 -6.32 -8.55
N TYR A 19 9.91 -6.61 -7.53
CA TYR A 19 9.78 -5.75 -6.37
C TYR A 19 11.10 -5.63 -5.60
N LEU A 20 11.80 -6.75 -5.35
CA LEU A 20 13.09 -6.72 -4.66
C LEU A 20 14.12 -5.91 -5.45
N LEU A 21 14.22 -6.13 -6.77
CA LEU A 21 15.12 -5.38 -7.63
C LEU A 21 14.77 -3.88 -7.65
N GLY A 22 13.49 -3.55 -7.71
CA GLY A 22 13.00 -2.18 -7.66
C GLY A 22 13.36 -1.49 -6.35
N ILE A 23 13.22 -2.19 -5.21
CA ILE A 23 13.62 -1.66 -3.90
C ILE A 23 15.12 -1.39 -3.86
N CYS A 24 15.96 -2.35 -4.29
CA CYS A 24 17.41 -2.16 -4.34
C CYS A 24 17.80 -0.94 -5.20
N PHE A 25 17.21 -0.84 -6.39
CA PHE A 25 17.50 0.24 -7.33
C PHE A 25 17.08 1.61 -6.80
N PHE A 26 15.86 1.74 -6.27
CA PHE A 26 15.34 3.02 -5.78
C PHE A 26 16.02 3.50 -4.50
N ILE A 27 16.32 2.59 -3.56
CA ILE A 27 17.05 2.98 -2.35
C ILE A 27 18.47 3.37 -2.70
N GLY A 28 19.15 2.63 -3.59
CA GLY A 28 20.49 2.98 -4.05
C GLY A 28 20.52 4.32 -4.79
N THR A 29 19.58 4.60 -5.68
CA THR A 29 19.65 5.81 -6.52
C THR A 29 19.07 7.07 -5.88
N PHE A 30 17.94 6.95 -5.16
CA PHE A 30 17.18 8.09 -4.65
C PHE A 30 17.17 8.20 -3.13
N GLY A 31 17.61 7.16 -2.41
CA GLY A 31 17.60 7.12 -0.93
C GLY A 31 16.21 7.23 -0.30
N SER A 32 15.13 7.22 -1.09
CA SER A 32 13.79 7.58 -0.61
C SER A 32 12.97 6.36 -0.14
N PHE A 33 12.95 6.11 1.17
CA PHE A 33 12.29 4.95 1.76
C PHE A 33 10.76 4.99 1.69
N GLY A 34 10.16 6.09 2.18
CA GLY A 34 8.70 6.17 2.27
C GLY A 34 8.03 6.02 0.91
N PHE A 35 8.65 6.61 -0.11
CA PHE A 35 8.21 6.53 -1.50
C PHE A 35 8.21 5.09 -2.03
N ILE A 36 9.33 4.38 -1.88
CA ILE A 36 9.46 3.03 -2.43
C ILE A 36 8.52 2.03 -1.72
N VAL A 37 8.33 2.18 -0.40
CA VAL A 37 7.40 1.34 0.36
C VAL A 37 5.97 1.53 -0.16
N VAL A 38 5.52 2.78 -0.32
CA VAL A 38 4.17 3.08 -0.80
C VAL A 38 3.96 2.57 -2.23
N LEU A 39 4.93 2.77 -3.11
CA LEU A 39 4.85 2.33 -4.51
C LEU A 39 4.81 0.80 -4.63
N VAL A 40 5.70 0.09 -3.93
CA VAL A 40 5.79 -1.37 -4.00
C VAL A 40 4.59 -2.03 -3.32
N ALA A 41 4.20 -1.58 -2.13
CA ALA A 41 3.05 -2.15 -1.44
C ALA A 41 1.72 -1.82 -2.15
N GLY A 42 1.60 -0.62 -2.72
CA GLY A 42 0.44 -0.24 -3.53
C GLY A 42 0.36 -1.02 -4.84
N SER A 43 1.48 -1.21 -5.54
CA SER A 43 1.52 -2.04 -6.75
C SER A 43 1.24 -3.52 -6.49
N TYR A 44 1.72 -4.07 -5.36
CA TYR A 44 1.33 -5.41 -4.91
C TYR A 44 -0.18 -5.55 -4.78
N MET A 45 -0.81 -4.56 -4.14
CA MET A 45 -2.24 -4.54 -3.93
C MET A 45 -3.01 -4.48 -5.26
N ILE A 46 -2.61 -3.60 -6.18
CA ILE A 46 -3.20 -3.52 -7.53
C ILE A 46 -3.08 -4.86 -8.26
N ASN A 47 -1.90 -5.48 -8.23
CA ASN A 47 -1.66 -6.76 -8.88
C ASN A 47 -2.50 -7.89 -8.27
N LEU A 48 -2.72 -7.88 -6.94
CA LEU A 48 -3.58 -8.83 -6.25
C LEU A 48 -4.99 -8.84 -6.86
N HIS A 49 -5.50 -7.65 -7.21
CA HIS A 49 -6.79 -7.51 -7.86
C HIS A 49 -6.76 -7.91 -9.33
N TYR A 50 -5.73 -7.48 -10.05
CA TYR A 50 -5.58 -7.84 -11.46
C TYR A 50 -5.61 -9.35 -11.69
N TYR A 51 -4.91 -10.14 -10.87
CA TYR A 51 -4.92 -11.59 -10.99
C TYR A 51 -6.26 -12.24 -10.61
N ASP A 52 -7.05 -11.61 -9.74
CA ASP A 52 -8.38 -12.12 -9.37
C ASP A 52 -9.44 -11.81 -10.44
N GLU A 53 -9.28 -10.72 -11.18
CA GLU A 53 -10.15 -10.41 -12.32
C GLU A 53 -9.72 -11.16 -13.58
N LYS A 54 -8.40 -11.34 -13.78
CA LYS A 54 -7.83 -12.08 -14.89
C LYS A 54 -8.42 -13.49 -14.96
N ASN A 55 -8.84 -13.88 -16.16
CA ASN A 55 -9.45 -15.18 -16.45
C ASN A 55 -10.74 -15.49 -15.66
N ASN A 56 -11.46 -14.48 -15.19
CA ASN A 56 -12.66 -14.66 -14.35
C ASN A 56 -12.39 -15.47 -13.07
N SER A 57 -11.17 -15.36 -12.52
CA SER A 57 -10.76 -16.08 -11.31
C SER A 57 -11.67 -15.79 -10.11
N HIS A 58 -12.36 -14.65 -10.09
CA HIS A 58 -13.42 -14.33 -9.13
C HIS A 58 -14.51 -15.42 -9.04
N LYS A 59 -14.91 -16.05 -10.15
CA LYS A 59 -15.89 -17.16 -10.14
C LYS A 59 -15.37 -18.39 -9.42
N PHE A 60 -14.09 -18.72 -9.65
CA PHE A 60 -13.42 -19.82 -8.97
C PHE A 60 -13.25 -19.56 -7.47
N ILE A 61 -12.85 -18.34 -7.08
CA ILE A 61 -12.73 -17.96 -5.67
C ILE A 61 -14.10 -18.03 -4.97
N ASN A 62 -15.16 -17.69 -5.70
CA ASN A 62 -16.52 -17.72 -5.21
C ASN A 62 -17.11 -19.11 -5.03
N SER A 63 -16.61 -20.13 -5.73
CA SER A 63 -17.04 -21.52 -5.58
C SER A 63 -16.33 -22.26 -4.45
N LEU A 64 -15.27 -21.67 -3.88
CA LEU A 64 -14.59 -22.23 -2.71
C LEU A 64 -15.51 -22.17 -1.48
N PRO A 65 -15.37 -23.12 -0.52
CA PRO A 65 -16.15 -23.16 0.72
C PRO A 65 -15.68 -22.10 1.75
N TYR A 66 -15.49 -20.86 1.30
CA TYR A 66 -15.13 -19.71 2.13
C TYR A 66 -16.24 -18.66 2.09
N SER A 67 -16.61 -18.16 3.26
CA SER A 67 -17.55 -17.03 3.36
C SER A 67 -16.98 -15.78 2.69
N ARG A 68 -17.83 -14.98 2.05
CA ARG A 68 -17.50 -13.68 1.43
C ARG A 68 -16.65 -12.76 2.34
N ASN A 69 -16.96 -12.72 3.64
CA ASN A 69 -16.20 -11.95 4.63
C ASN A 69 -14.73 -12.38 4.73
N LYS A 70 -14.47 -13.70 4.69
CA LYS A 70 -13.13 -14.28 4.78
C LYS A 70 -12.30 -13.97 3.53
N ILE A 71 -12.92 -13.95 2.35
CA ILE A 71 -12.24 -13.61 1.09
C ILE A 71 -11.73 -12.16 1.12
N ILE A 72 -12.55 -11.22 1.61
CA ILE A 72 -12.16 -9.81 1.69
C ILE A 72 -11.14 -9.60 2.81
N MET A 73 -11.36 -10.22 3.97
CA MET A 73 -10.44 -10.13 5.09
C MET A 73 -9.05 -10.68 4.74
N SER A 74 -8.95 -11.73 3.90
CA SER A 74 -7.63 -12.18 3.42
C SER A 74 -6.93 -11.16 2.54
N LYS A 75 -7.65 -10.29 1.83
CA LYS A 75 -7.06 -9.22 1.02
C LYS A 75 -6.50 -8.10 1.89
N TYR A 76 -7.28 -7.59 2.83
CA TYR A 76 -6.82 -6.58 3.78
C TYR A 76 -5.61 -7.08 4.60
N ILE A 77 -5.69 -8.29 5.16
CA ILE A 77 -4.58 -8.88 5.93
C ILE A 77 -3.38 -9.16 5.03
N GLY A 78 -3.61 -9.70 3.82
CA GLY A 78 -2.54 -9.99 2.86
C GLY A 78 -1.75 -8.74 2.48
N THR A 79 -2.43 -7.62 2.22
CA THR A 79 -1.75 -6.35 1.92
C THR A 79 -0.97 -5.81 3.11
N VAL A 80 -1.52 -5.87 4.33
CA VAL A 80 -0.78 -5.43 5.53
C VAL A 80 0.46 -6.30 5.77
N LEU A 81 0.33 -7.62 5.67
CA LEU A 81 1.46 -8.54 5.80
C LEU A 81 2.54 -8.26 4.75
N PHE A 82 2.15 -8.06 3.50
CA PHE A 82 3.09 -7.72 2.44
C PHE A 82 3.77 -6.36 2.68
N THR A 83 3.02 -5.36 3.16
CA THR A 83 3.58 -4.04 3.51
C THR A 83 4.65 -4.16 4.59
N ILE A 84 4.42 -4.98 5.62
CA ILE A 84 5.42 -5.26 6.67
C ILE A 84 6.66 -5.91 6.07
N LEU A 85 6.51 -6.88 5.16
CA LEU A 85 7.64 -7.51 4.47
C LEU A 85 8.44 -6.50 3.64
N VAL A 86 7.77 -5.60 2.93
CA VAL A 86 8.42 -4.54 2.14
C VAL A 86 9.21 -3.60 3.05
N VAL A 87 8.61 -3.15 4.16
CA VAL A 87 9.28 -2.30 5.15
C VAL A 87 10.53 -2.99 5.71
N LEU A 88 10.41 -4.25 6.15
CA LEU A 88 11.55 -5.00 6.68
C LEU A 88 12.66 -5.15 5.63
N PHE A 89 12.31 -5.46 4.39
CA PHE A 89 13.29 -5.63 3.32
C PHE A 89 13.96 -4.31 2.95
N SER A 90 13.21 -3.21 2.88
CA SER A 90 13.75 -1.87 2.65
C SER A 90 14.72 -1.44 3.76
N LEU A 91 14.40 -1.72 5.03
CA LEU A 91 15.30 -1.44 6.15
C LEU A 91 16.58 -2.28 6.09
N LEU A 92 16.46 -3.56 5.73
CA LEU A 92 17.62 -4.43 5.54
C LEU A 92 18.55 -3.90 4.45
N ILE A 93 18.00 -3.42 3.33
CA ILE A 93 18.80 -2.82 2.26
C ILE A 93 19.51 -1.56 2.73
N GLN A 94 18.82 -0.66 3.43
CA GLN A 94 19.45 0.54 3.98
C GLN A 94 20.58 0.21 4.94
N ALA A 95 20.38 -0.76 5.84
CA ALA A 95 21.41 -1.22 6.76
C ALA A 95 22.61 -1.82 6.02
N VAL A 96 22.38 -2.62 4.98
CA VAL A 96 23.47 -3.19 4.15
C VAL A 96 24.24 -2.09 3.43
N ILE A 97 23.57 -1.11 2.84
CA ILE A 97 24.22 0.02 2.16
C ILE A 97 25.02 0.86 3.14
N GLN A 98 24.48 1.16 4.32
CA GLN A 98 25.16 1.94 5.35
C GLN A 98 26.45 1.25 5.83
N VAL A 99 26.43 -0.08 6.01
CA VAL A 99 27.61 -0.86 6.41
C VAL A 99 28.63 -0.97 5.26
N ALA A 100 28.16 -1.21 4.02
CA ALA A 100 29.03 -1.40 2.87
C ALA A 100 29.62 -0.09 2.34
N SER A 101 28.93 1.04 2.51
CA SER A 101 29.33 2.35 2.00
C SER A 101 28.83 3.48 2.92
N PRO A 102 29.51 3.72 4.06
CA PRO A 102 29.09 4.70 5.06
C PRO A 102 28.97 6.13 4.50
N ASN A 103 29.76 6.48 3.49
CA ASN A 103 29.76 7.81 2.86
C ASN A 103 28.70 7.99 1.77
N TYR A 104 27.88 6.98 1.49
CA TYR A 104 26.88 7.01 0.41
C TYR A 104 25.64 7.84 0.75
N GLY A 105 25.51 8.29 2.01
CA GLY A 105 24.41 9.17 2.45
C GLY A 105 23.06 8.48 2.60
N VAL A 106 23.02 7.14 2.60
CA VAL A 106 21.82 6.35 2.91
C VAL A 106 21.87 5.96 4.38
N GLU A 107 21.05 6.64 5.19
CA GLU A 107 20.89 6.36 6.61
C GLU A 107 19.66 5.48 6.87
N ILE A 108 19.64 4.84 8.03
CA ILE A 108 18.45 4.13 8.51
C ILE A 108 17.37 5.16 8.80
N GLU A 109 16.21 4.93 8.22
CA GLU A 109 15.07 5.83 8.31
C GLU A 109 14.48 5.91 9.71
N THR A 110 13.95 7.09 10.02
CA THR A 110 13.33 7.33 11.33
C THR A 110 12.06 6.49 11.51
N PRO A 111 11.71 6.10 12.75
CA PRO A 111 10.43 5.41 13.02
C PRO A 111 9.20 6.19 12.54
N GLN A 112 9.30 7.52 12.46
CA GLN A 112 8.24 8.39 11.98
C GLN A 112 7.97 8.19 10.48
N THR A 113 9.01 8.16 9.64
CA THR A 113 8.86 7.96 8.19
C THR A 113 8.34 6.56 7.86
N ILE A 114 8.79 5.55 8.61
CA ILE A 114 8.25 4.19 8.54
C ILE A 114 6.75 4.20 8.84
N MET A 115 6.33 4.81 9.95
CA MET A 115 4.93 4.84 10.34
C MET A 115 4.07 5.55 9.29
N VAL A 116 4.49 6.72 8.81
CA VAL A 116 3.77 7.48 7.77
C VAL A 116 3.62 6.67 6.48
N SER A 117 4.66 5.94 6.06
CA SER A 117 4.58 5.10 4.85
C SER A 117 3.54 3.97 4.99
N VAL A 118 3.51 3.28 6.15
CA VAL A 118 2.54 2.23 6.43
C VAL A 118 1.12 2.80 6.47
N LEU A 119 0.91 3.93 7.15
CA LEU A 119 -0.39 4.60 7.20
C LEU A 119 -0.89 5.01 5.81
N THR A 120 0.01 5.49 4.95
CA THR A 120 -0.31 5.87 3.57
C THR A 120 -0.78 4.66 2.76
N VAL A 121 -0.10 3.51 2.89
CA VAL A 121 -0.54 2.26 2.24
C VAL A 121 -1.90 1.81 2.79
N MET A 122 -2.13 1.89 4.10
CA MET A 122 -3.42 1.56 4.70
C MET A 122 -4.55 2.47 4.20
N LEU A 123 -4.30 3.76 4.05
CA LEU A 123 -5.26 4.68 3.44
C LEU A 123 -5.55 4.34 1.99
N PHE A 124 -4.50 4.08 1.20
CA PHE A 124 -4.65 3.69 -0.19
C PHE A 124 -5.51 2.43 -0.34
N THR A 125 -5.21 1.38 0.43
CA THR A 125 -6.01 0.13 0.41
C THR A 125 -7.45 0.34 0.83
N SER A 126 -7.71 1.24 1.79
CA SER A 126 -9.06 1.59 2.25
C SER A 126 -9.88 2.33 1.19
N ILE A 127 -9.25 3.06 0.28
CA ILE A 127 -9.98 3.74 -0.79
C ILE A 127 -10.12 2.81 -2.00
N TYR A 128 -9.03 2.13 -2.37
CA TYR A 128 -8.97 1.32 -3.56
C TYR A 128 -9.90 0.10 -3.49
N LEU A 129 -9.91 -0.66 -2.38
CA LEU A 129 -10.71 -1.87 -2.25
C LEU A 129 -12.21 -1.65 -2.50
N PRO A 130 -12.89 -0.78 -1.73
CA PRO A 130 -14.33 -0.57 -1.91
C PRO A 130 -14.65 0.04 -3.27
N PHE A 131 -13.78 0.91 -3.79
CA PHE A 131 -13.94 1.51 -5.11
C PHE A 131 -13.90 0.43 -6.20
N PHE A 132 -12.88 -0.42 -6.18
CA PHE A 132 -12.71 -1.51 -7.15
C PHE A 132 -13.89 -2.49 -7.13
N TYR A 133 -14.35 -2.91 -5.96
CA TYR A 133 -15.49 -3.84 -5.86
C TYR A 133 -16.83 -3.22 -6.25
N ARG A 134 -16.96 -1.89 -6.15
CA ARG A 134 -18.19 -1.19 -6.52
C ARG A 134 -18.29 -0.95 -8.02
N PHE A 135 -17.17 -0.62 -8.66
CA PHE A 135 -17.14 -0.24 -10.06
C PHE A 135 -16.56 -1.35 -10.91
N THR A 136 -17.40 -2.03 -11.70
CA THR A 136 -17.00 -3.10 -12.63
C THR A 136 -16.42 -2.58 -13.95
N ASN A 137 -16.24 -1.26 -14.10
CA ASN A 137 -15.78 -0.66 -15.33
C ASN A 137 -14.24 -0.76 -15.46
N LYS A 138 -13.79 -1.58 -16.43
CA LYS A 138 -12.37 -1.81 -16.73
C LYS A 138 -11.58 -0.53 -17.00
N TYR A 139 -12.17 0.47 -17.65
CA TYR A 139 -11.49 1.74 -17.94
C TYR A 139 -11.22 2.56 -16.68
N LEU A 140 -12.18 2.55 -15.76
CA LEU A 140 -12.09 3.27 -14.50
C LEU A 140 -11.10 2.60 -13.54
N MET A 141 -11.02 1.26 -13.57
CA MET A 141 -9.97 0.50 -12.88
C MET A 141 -8.57 0.76 -13.44
N ALA A 142 -8.43 0.79 -14.77
CA ALA A 142 -7.15 1.12 -15.41
C ALA A 142 -6.72 2.56 -15.09
N ALA A 143 -7.66 3.51 -15.07
CA ALA A 143 -7.39 4.89 -14.69
C ALA A 143 -6.84 4.98 -13.25
N VAL A 144 -7.49 4.36 -12.27
CA VAL A 144 -7.01 4.39 -10.87
C VAL A 144 -5.65 3.71 -10.72
N THR A 145 -5.43 2.62 -11.45
CA THR A 145 -4.14 1.91 -11.47
C THR A 145 -2.99 2.78 -11.99
N ILE A 146 -3.25 3.66 -12.96
CA ILE A 146 -2.26 4.58 -13.54
C ILE A 146 -2.13 5.85 -12.68
N ILE A 147 -3.24 6.38 -12.17
CA ILE A 147 -3.26 7.61 -11.38
C ILE A 147 -2.47 7.43 -10.08
N PHE A 148 -2.59 6.29 -9.40
CA PHE A 148 -1.89 6.05 -8.14
C PHE A 148 -0.36 6.25 -8.20
N PRO A 149 0.41 5.54 -9.05
CA PRO A 149 1.85 5.73 -9.12
C PRO A 149 2.23 7.13 -9.61
N VAL A 150 1.42 7.74 -10.48
CA VAL A 150 1.63 9.14 -10.93
C VAL A 150 1.49 10.10 -9.75
N CYS A 151 0.46 9.97 -8.92
CA CYS A 151 0.28 10.78 -7.71
C CYS A 151 1.45 10.60 -6.73
N VAL A 152 1.94 9.38 -6.56
CA VAL A 152 3.07 9.09 -5.67
C VAL A 152 4.35 9.77 -6.18
N VAL A 153 4.66 9.67 -7.48
CA VAL A 153 5.83 10.33 -8.13
C VAL A 153 5.74 11.85 -8.07
N LEU A 154 4.56 12.40 -8.34
CA LEU A 154 4.35 13.85 -8.39
C LEU A 154 4.18 14.48 -7.00
N TRP A 155 4.13 13.69 -5.93
CA TRP A 155 3.92 14.21 -4.57
C TRP A 155 4.98 15.26 -4.17
N LYS A 156 6.27 14.95 -4.34
CA LYS A 156 7.36 15.86 -3.99
C LYS A 156 7.35 17.18 -4.77
N PRO A 157 7.23 17.18 -6.11
CA PRO A 157 7.12 18.45 -6.84
C PRO A 157 5.82 19.19 -6.48
N LEU A 158 4.68 18.50 -6.31
CA LEU A 158 3.43 19.14 -5.90
C LEU A 158 3.55 19.87 -4.56
N GLU A 159 4.22 19.27 -3.58
CA GLU A 159 4.50 19.91 -2.29
C GLU A 159 5.28 21.22 -2.46
N ALA A 160 6.30 21.22 -3.33
CA ALA A 160 7.11 22.40 -3.61
C ALA A 160 6.34 23.52 -4.34
N TYR A 161 5.38 23.17 -5.20
CA TYR A 161 4.59 24.15 -5.97
C TYR A 161 3.39 24.73 -5.22
N VAL A 162 2.74 23.94 -4.35
CA VAL A 162 1.45 24.32 -3.76
C VAL A 162 1.60 25.00 -2.38
N HIS A 163 2.83 25.19 -1.87
CA HIS A 163 3.08 25.72 -0.52
C HIS A 163 2.19 25.05 0.55
N ILE A 164 1.92 23.75 0.41
CA ILE A 164 1.15 22.96 1.39
C ILE A 164 1.83 23.04 2.77
N THR A 165 3.13 23.32 2.78
CA THR A 165 3.93 23.67 3.94
C THR A 165 3.27 24.71 4.83
N ASP A 166 2.64 25.76 4.31
CA ASP A 166 2.08 26.85 5.15
C ASP A 166 0.84 26.39 5.93
N LEU A 167 0.01 25.54 5.30
CA LEU A 167 -1.17 24.95 5.93
C LEU A 167 -0.76 23.91 6.98
N VAL A 168 0.29 23.13 6.70
CA VAL A 168 0.90 22.20 7.67
C VAL A 168 1.58 22.97 8.82
N TYR A 169 2.29 24.07 8.55
CA TYR A 169 2.95 24.90 9.55
C TYR A 169 1.95 25.51 10.55
N SER A 170 0.77 25.91 10.09
CA SER A 170 -0.29 26.41 10.97
C SER A 170 -0.79 25.35 11.97
N VAL A 171 -0.77 24.07 11.59
CA VAL A 171 -1.21 22.94 12.43
C VAL A 171 -0.06 22.42 13.32
N THR A 172 1.19 22.45 12.85
CA THR A 172 2.36 21.97 13.60
C THR A 172 2.81 22.94 14.70
N THR A 173 2.39 24.21 14.67
CA THR A 173 2.63 25.14 15.80
C THR A 173 1.78 24.79 17.03
N GLN A 174 0.68 24.06 16.86
CA GLN A 174 -0.22 23.69 17.95
C GLN A 174 0.03 22.27 18.48
N PHE A 175 0.60 21.37 17.67
CA PHE A 175 0.79 19.96 18.01
C PHE A 175 2.20 19.49 17.66
N THR A 176 2.77 18.64 18.52
CA THR A 176 4.04 17.96 18.21
C THR A 176 3.86 16.96 17.06
N ILE A 177 4.93 16.73 16.28
CA ILE A 177 4.94 15.76 15.16
C ILE A 177 4.42 14.38 15.60
N ASN A 178 4.79 13.93 16.80
CA ASN A 178 4.34 12.65 17.34
C ASN A 178 2.83 12.62 17.63
N GLN A 179 2.25 13.72 18.13
CA GLN A 179 0.80 13.82 18.34
C GLN A 179 0.04 13.83 17.01
N LEU A 180 0.58 14.49 15.99
CA LEU A 180 -0.02 14.52 14.67
C LEU A 180 -0.03 13.13 14.01
N ILE A 181 1.08 12.40 14.11
CA ILE A 181 1.17 11.01 13.62
C ILE A 181 0.22 10.10 14.40
N ALA A 182 0.09 10.27 15.72
CA ALA A 182 -0.84 9.49 16.53
C ALA A 182 -2.30 9.78 16.17
N LEU A 183 -2.66 11.03 15.91
CA LEU A 183 -4.01 11.38 15.46
C LEU A 183 -4.28 10.82 14.06
N ALA A 184 -3.31 10.94 13.15
CA ALA A 184 -3.40 10.34 11.82
C ALA A 184 -3.57 8.82 11.90
N SER A 185 -2.81 8.12 12.75
CA SER A 185 -2.93 6.67 12.90
C SER A 185 -4.31 6.25 13.39
N ILE A 186 -4.90 6.97 14.35
CA ILE A 186 -6.27 6.71 14.82
C ILE A 186 -7.28 6.90 13.68
N VAL A 187 -7.19 8.02 12.96
CA VAL A 187 -8.10 8.34 11.86
C VAL A 187 -7.99 7.30 10.74
N THR A 188 -6.77 6.97 10.31
CA THR A 188 -6.54 5.94 9.28
C THR A 188 -7.05 4.58 9.70
N MET A 189 -6.91 4.19 10.97
CA MET A 189 -7.40 2.91 11.50
C MET A 189 -8.93 2.85 11.47
N LEU A 190 -9.62 3.94 11.85
CA LEU A 190 -11.08 4.05 11.74
C LEU A 190 -11.55 3.94 10.29
N ILE A 191 -10.88 4.63 9.37
CA ILE A 191 -11.16 4.56 7.92
C ILE A 191 -10.95 3.14 7.40
N PHE A 192 -9.87 2.46 7.81
CA PHE A 192 -9.55 1.10 7.38
C PHE A 192 -10.60 0.09 7.83
N ILE A 193 -11.02 0.17 9.09
CA ILE A 193 -12.09 -0.66 9.64
C ILE A 193 -13.42 -0.37 8.94
N GLY A 194 -13.79 0.91 8.76
CA GLY A 194 -14.99 1.32 8.04
C GLY A 194 -14.99 0.83 6.58
N SER A 195 -13.86 0.94 5.91
CA SER A 195 -13.64 0.48 4.55
C SER A 195 -13.81 -1.03 4.42
N TYR A 196 -13.32 -1.80 5.39
CA TYR A 196 -13.53 -3.25 5.41
C TYR A 196 -15.03 -3.59 5.40
N PHE A 197 -15.82 -3.00 6.30
CA PHE A 197 -17.26 -3.25 6.35
C PHE A 197 -17.98 -2.79 5.09
N LEU A 198 -17.60 -1.63 4.53
CA LEU A 198 -18.12 -1.12 3.28
C LEU A 198 -17.85 -2.11 2.13
N THR A 199 -16.62 -2.59 2.03
CA THR A 199 -16.18 -3.54 1.00
C THR A 199 -16.94 -4.86 1.10
N VAL A 200 -17.11 -5.39 2.32
CA VAL A 200 -17.92 -6.59 2.59
C VAL A 200 -19.36 -6.41 2.14
N ARG A 201 -19.96 -5.25 2.43
CA ARG A 201 -21.34 -4.96 2.03
C ARG A 201 -21.48 -4.87 0.51
N ILE A 202 -20.53 -4.25 -0.17
CA ILE A 202 -20.52 -4.15 -1.64
C ILE A 202 -20.38 -5.54 -2.27
N TYR A 203 -19.37 -6.31 -1.85
CA TYR A 203 -19.06 -7.62 -2.42
C TYR A 203 -20.16 -8.67 -2.19
N LYS A 204 -20.96 -8.54 -1.13
CA LYS A 204 -22.14 -9.40 -0.90
C LYS A 204 -23.31 -9.08 -1.83
N ARG A 205 -23.40 -7.83 -2.30
CA ARG A 205 -24.48 -7.36 -3.18
C ARG A 205 -24.16 -7.57 -4.66
N THR A 206 -22.88 -7.71 -5.00
CA THR A 206 -22.46 -8.08 -6.34
C THR A 206 -22.71 -9.58 -6.52
N ASP A 207 -23.82 -9.92 -7.16
CA ASP A 207 -24.13 -11.28 -7.60
C ASP A 207 -23.10 -11.68 -8.68
N PHE A 208 -22.18 -12.56 -8.30
CA PHE A 208 -21.21 -13.21 -9.19
C PHE A 208 -21.39 -14.73 -9.14
#